data_AF-A0A914XQU5-F1
#
_entry.id   AF-A0A914XQU5-F1
#
_cell.length_a   1.000
_cell.length_b   1.000
_cell.length_c   1.000
_cell.angle_alpha   90.00
_cell.angle_beta   90.00
_cell.angle_gamma   90.00
#
_symmetry.space_group_name_H-M   'P 1'
#
loop_
_entity.id
_entity.type
_entity.pdbx_description
1 polymer ?
#
loop_
_entity_poly.entity_id
_entity_poly.type
_entity_poly.pdbx_seq_one_letter_code
_entity_poly.pdbx_strand_id
1 'polypeptide(L)'
;MANATVIVGGHEAMKSIFIKNGDKVVDRTNFIVLEDIKGGRLGIADASGPLWKSQRKFFLHVLRDFGVGKPVLENTIITQASDVCAYFKSLNGQPITLTKIFSDKVDSVFCCQ
;
A
#
# COMPACT_ATOMS: atom_id res chain seq x y z
N MET A 1 -13.78 -26.96 -6.03
CA MET A 1 -14.25 -27.06 -4.63
C MET A 1 -14.82 -25.70 -4.24
N ALA A 2 -16.06 -25.63 -3.77
CA ALA A 2 -16.67 -24.37 -3.37
C ALA A 2 -16.10 -23.92 -2.02
N ASN A 3 -15.39 -22.79 -2.00
CA ASN A 3 -14.83 -22.24 -0.77
C ASN A 3 -15.92 -21.43 -0.05
N ALA A 4 -16.25 -21.81 1.19
CA ALA A 4 -17.13 -21.01 2.03
C ALA A 4 -16.46 -19.65 2.31
N THR A 5 -17.16 -18.57 1.99
CA THR A 5 -16.68 -17.19 2.20
C THR A 5 -17.56 -16.51 3.23
N VAL A 6 -16.94 -15.90 4.23
CA VAL A 6 -17.64 -15.14 5.27
C VAL A 6 -17.54 -13.66 4.95
N ILE A 7 -18.67 -12.98 4.86
CA ILE A 7 -18.75 -11.53 4.67
C ILE A 7 -19.02 -10.89 6.03
N VAL A 8 -18.14 -9.99 6.44
CA VAL A 8 -18.28 -9.23 7.70
C VAL A 8 -18.70 -7.81 7.37
N GLY A 9 -19.89 -7.41 7.83
CA GLY A 9 -20.44 -6.08 7.62
C GLY A 9 -20.72 -5.34 8.93
N GLY A 10 -20.57 -4.01 8.91
CA GLY A 10 -20.83 -3.15 10.05
C GLY A 10 -19.62 -2.93 10.96
N HIS A 11 -19.50 -1.72 11.50
CA HIS A 11 -18.34 -1.27 12.27
C HIS A 11 -18.03 -2.15 13.49
N GLU A 12 -19.05 -2.49 14.29
CA GLU A 12 -18.86 -3.31 15.50
C GLU A 12 -18.40 -4.73 15.18
N ALA A 13 -18.96 -5.36 14.15
CA ALA A 13 -18.56 -6.69 13.71
C ALA A 13 -17.12 -6.69 13.18
N MET A 14 -16.75 -5.69 12.37
CA MET A 14 -15.39 -5.51 11.87
C MET A 14 -14.38 -5.33 13.02
N LYS A 15 -14.69 -4.48 14.02
CA LYS A 15 -13.83 -4.31 15.20
C LYS A 15 -13.71 -5.60 16.00
N SER A 16 -14.81 -6.32 16.21
CA SER A 16 -14.80 -7.58 16.95
C SER A 16 -13.92 -8.62 16.27
N ILE A 17 -13.99 -8.75 14.95
CA ILE A 17 -13.25 -9.77 14.19
C ILE A 17 -11.80 -9.34 13.97
N PHE A 18 -11.54 -8.17 13.38
CA PHE A 18 -10.20 -7.79 12.95
C PHE A 18 -9.32 -7.17 14.04
N ILE A 19 -9.91 -6.64 15.11
CA ILE A 19 -9.15 -6.05 16.23
C ILE A 19 -9.16 -6.99 17.43
N LYS A 20 -10.35 -7.32 17.98
CA LYS A 20 -10.43 -8.13 19.21
C LYS A 20 -10.02 -9.59 18.99
N ASN A 21 -10.30 -10.15 17.82
CA ASN A 21 -9.95 -11.53 17.45
C ASN A 21 -8.99 -11.60 16.25
N GLY A 22 -8.21 -10.53 16.02
CA GLY A 22 -7.39 -10.38 14.80
C GLY A 22 -6.32 -11.46 14.62
N ASP A 23 -5.87 -12.07 15.72
CA ASP A 23 -4.95 -13.21 15.73
C ASP A 23 -5.52 -14.46 15.03
N LYS A 24 -6.84 -14.64 15.09
CA LYS A 24 -7.55 -15.77 14.45
C LYS A 24 -7.76 -15.57 12.95
N VAL A 25 -7.66 -14.34 12.46
CA VAL A 25 -7.89 -13.96 11.06
C VAL A 25 -6.65 -13.30 10.43
N VAL A 26 -5.46 -13.71 10.87
CA VAL A 26 -4.18 -13.10 10.47
C VAL A 26 -3.70 -13.51 9.08
N ASP A 27 -4.26 -14.58 8.49
CA ASP A 27 -3.90 -15.08 7.16
C ASP A 27 -4.32 -14.08 6.05
N ARG A 28 -3.87 -14.32 4.82
CA ARG A 28 -4.20 -13.52 3.64
C ARG A 28 -5.09 -14.31 2.70
N THR A 29 -6.05 -13.61 2.09
CA THR A 29 -6.84 -14.17 0.99
C THR A 29 -5.90 -14.58 -0.13
N ASN A 30 -6.13 -15.76 -0.70
CA ASN A 30 -5.39 -16.20 -1.87
C ASN A 30 -5.94 -15.49 -3.12
N PHE A 31 -5.08 -14.74 -3.79
CA PHE A 31 -5.32 -14.21 -5.13
C PHE A 31 -4.63 -15.12 -6.15
N ILE A 32 -5.39 -16.04 -6.75
CA ILE A 32 -4.89 -17.08 -7.66
C ILE A 32 -3.96 -16.50 -8.75
N VAL A 33 -4.36 -15.37 -9.35
CA VAL A 33 -3.54 -14.69 -10.38
C VAL A 33 -2.16 -14.27 -9.85
N LEU A 34 -2.08 -13.77 -8.62
CA LEU A 34 -0.81 -13.36 -8.02
C LEU A 34 0.04 -14.56 -7.63
N GLU A 35 -0.58 -15.66 -7.19
CA GLU A 35 0.11 -16.90 -6.89
C GLU A 35 0.77 -17.48 -8.15
N ASP A 36 0.05 -17.51 -9.27
CA ASP A 36 0.57 -17.99 -10.55
C ASP A 36 1.75 -17.13 -11.05
N ILE A 37 1.61 -15.80 -11.00
CA ILE A 37 2.67 -14.86 -11.43
C ILE A 37 3.93 -15.00 -10.56
N LYS A 38 3.75 -15.22 -9.25
CA LYS A 38 4.87 -15.27 -8.30
C LYS A 38 5.45 -16.67 -8.11
N GLY A 39 4.79 -17.71 -8.64
CA GLY A 39 5.14 -19.11 -8.39
C GLY A 39 4.87 -19.55 -6.94
N GLY A 40 3.87 -18.94 -6.29
CA GLY A 40 3.49 -19.23 -4.92
C GLY A 40 3.00 -18.00 -4.14
N ARG A 41 2.52 -18.23 -2.90
CA ARG A 41 2.10 -17.19 -1.96
C ARG A 41 3.31 -16.44 -1.39
N LEU A 42 3.86 -15.52 -2.17
CA LEU A 42 5.08 -14.78 -1.87
C LEU A 42 4.87 -13.27 -1.72
N GLY A 43 5.77 -12.66 -0.95
CA GLY A 43 5.84 -11.22 -0.73
C GLY A 43 4.93 -10.73 0.40
N ILE A 44 5.14 -9.47 0.78
CA ILE A 44 4.55 -8.87 1.99
C ILE A 44 3.02 -8.82 1.99
N ALA A 45 2.38 -8.79 0.81
CA ALA A 45 0.93 -8.74 0.65
C ALA A 45 0.25 -10.12 0.74
N ASP A 46 0.88 -11.18 0.20
CA ASP A 46 0.23 -12.47 -0.03
C ASP A 46 0.78 -13.64 0.79
N ALA A 47 2.05 -13.54 1.22
CA ALA A 47 2.66 -14.55 2.09
C ALA A 47 1.93 -14.64 3.43
N SER A 48 2.10 -15.77 4.13
CA SER A 48 1.48 -15.99 5.43
C SER A 48 2.38 -16.77 6.39
N GLY A 49 1.96 -16.84 7.65
CA GLY A 49 2.74 -17.51 8.69
C GLY A 49 4.10 -16.83 8.98
N PRO A 50 5.13 -17.61 9.35
CA PRO A 50 6.44 -17.08 9.73
C PRO A 50 7.14 -16.25 8.63
N LEU A 51 6.97 -16.62 7.35
CA LEU A 51 7.56 -15.89 6.23
C LEU A 51 7.05 -14.45 6.17
N TRP A 52 5.73 -14.27 6.25
CA TRP A 52 5.11 -12.94 6.27
C TRP A 52 5.57 -12.12 7.48
N LYS A 53 5.67 -12.73 8.67
CA LYS A 53 6.14 -12.03 9.88
C LYS A 53 7.57 -11.51 9.70
N SER A 54 8.46 -12.33 9.15
CA SER A 54 9.85 -11.93 8.88
C SER A 54 9.94 -10.81 7.83
N GLN A 55 9.27 -10.99 6.68
CA GLN A 55 9.22 -9.99 5.62
C GLN A 55 8.64 -8.66 6.10
N ARG A 56 7.57 -8.69 6.90
CA ARG A 56 6.95 -7.49 7.47
C ARG A 56 7.91 -6.75 8.38
N LYS A 57 8.61 -7.47 9.26
CA LYS A 57 9.58 -6.85 10.15
C LYS A 57 10.69 -6.18 9.33
N PHE A 58 11.27 -6.89 8.37
CA PHE A 58 12.31 -6.35 7.50
C PHE A 58 11.83 -5.13 6.72
N PHE A 59 10.70 -5.23 6.01
CA PHE A 59 10.14 -4.16 5.19
C PHE A 59 9.83 -2.88 6.00
N LEU A 60 9.29 -3.02 7.21
CA LEU A 60 9.06 -1.87 8.09
C LEU A 60 10.34 -1.19 8.57
N HIS A 61 11.46 -1.91 8.69
CA HIS A 61 12.76 -1.27 8.98
C HIS A 61 13.24 -0.51 7.74
N VAL A 62 13.24 -1.18 6.59
CA VAL A 62 13.63 -0.58 5.31
C VAL A 62 12.84 0.70 5.02
N LEU A 63 11.52 0.72 5.21
CA LEU A 63 10.70 1.93 5.04
C LEU A 63 11.15 3.08 5.95
N ARG A 64 11.54 2.80 7.20
CA ARG A 64 12.06 3.84 8.11
C ARG A 64 13.44 4.32 7.68
N ASP A 65 14.26 3.45 7.12
CA ASP A 65 15.58 3.81 6.59
C ASP A 65 15.43 4.72 5.36
N PHE A 66 14.46 4.44 4.48
CA PHE A 66 14.03 5.35 3.40
C PHE A 66 13.32 6.62 3.89
N GLY A 67 13.07 6.77 5.19
CA GLY A 67 12.60 8.03 5.76
C GLY A 67 11.09 8.13 5.97
N VAL A 68 10.34 7.03 5.84
CA VAL A 68 8.94 6.99 6.30
C VAL A 68 8.87 7.38 7.78
N GLY A 69 8.07 8.40 8.07
CA GLY A 69 7.94 8.99 9.41
C GLY A 69 9.08 9.93 9.80
N LYS A 70 9.95 10.33 8.87
CA LYS A 70 11.03 11.31 9.07
C LYS A 70 10.81 12.54 8.18
N PRO A 71 11.37 13.72 8.55
CA PRO A 71 11.25 14.94 7.75
C PRO A 71 11.80 14.84 6.32
N VAL A 72 12.75 13.93 6.06
CA VAL A 72 13.32 13.76 4.71
C VAL A 72 12.27 13.33 3.68
N LEU A 73 11.36 12.41 4.04
CA LEU A 73 10.30 11.98 3.14
C LEU A 73 9.21 13.04 3.04
N GLU A 74 8.89 13.73 4.14
CA GLU A 74 7.96 14.86 4.15
C GLU A 74 8.41 15.96 3.17
N ASN A 75 9.69 16.37 3.23
CA ASN A 75 10.25 17.35 2.31
C ASN A 75 10.14 16.89 0.85
N THR A 76 10.42 15.61 0.59
CA THR A 76 10.27 15.02 -0.75
C THR A 76 8.84 15.13 -1.26
N ILE A 77 7.85 14.80 -0.42
CA ILE A 77 6.42 14.92 -0.75
C ILE A 77 6.05 16.38 -1.03
N ILE A 78 6.51 17.32 -0.19
CA ILE A 78 6.25 18.76 -0.36
C ILE A 78 6.84 19.27 -1.69
N THR A 79 8.06 18.85 -2.05
CA THR A 79 8.68 19.20 -3.33
C THR A 79 7.84 18.67 -4.49
N GLN A 80 7.48 17.38 -4.49
CA GLN A 80 6.66 16.80 -5.57
C GLN A 80 5.29 17.48 -5.68
N ALA A 81 4.66 17.82 -4.56
CA ALA A 81 3.40 18.57 -4.55
C ALA A 81 3.56 19.99 -5.11
N SER A 82 4.67 20.67 -4.78
CA SER A 82 4.99 21.99 -5.31
C SER A 82 5.18 21.97 -6.82
N ASP A 83 5.84 20.93 -7.36
CA ASP A 83 5.99 20.72 -8.80
C ASP A 83 4.63 20.54 -9.49
N VAL A 84 3.73 19.77 -8.88
CA VAL A 84 2.36 19.59 -9.40
C VAL A 84 1.61 20.93 -9.42
N CYS A 85 1.70 21.72 -8.35
CA CYS A 85 1.08 23.05 -8.32
C CYS A 85 1.67 23.99 -9.38
N ALA A 86 2.98 23.96 -9.59
CA ALA A 86 3.63 24.73 -10.65
C ALA A 86 3.14 24.30 -12.04
N TYR A 87 3.06 22.99 -12.28
CA TYR A 87 2.50 22.44 -13.51
C TYR A 87 1.06 22.90 -13.73
N PHE A 88 0.19 22.86 -12.70
CA PHE A 88 -1.19 23.33 -12.83
C PHE A 88 -1.30 24.82 -13.17
N LYS A 89 -0.45 25.66 -12.59
CA LYS A 89 -0.38 27.08 -12.95
C LYS A 89 0.01 27.27 -14.41
N SER A 90 0.90 26.44 -14.95
CA SER A 90 1.35 26.54 -16.35
C SER A 90 0.27 26.20 -17.38
N LEU A 91 -0.78 25.47 -16.98
CA LEU A 91 -1.86 25.04 -17.86
C LEU A 91 -2.81 26.17 -18.26
N ASN A 92 -2.79 27.32 -17.58
CA ASN A 92 -3.62 28.49 -17.93
C ASN A 92 -5.11 28.15 -18.13
N GLY A 93 -5.67 27.29 -17.28
CA GLY A 93 -7.08 26.90 -17.33
C GLY A 93 -7.43 25.81 -18.35
N GLN A 94 -6.45 25.24 -19.05
CA GLN A 94 -6.71 24.14 -19.99
C GLN A 94 -7.17 22.87 -19.26
N PRO A 95 -8.14 22.12 -19.82
CA PRO A 95 -8.58 20.84 -19.25
C PRO A 95 -7.44 19.82 -19.20
N ILE A 96 -7.37 19.05 -18.11
CA ILE A 96 -6.39 17.98 -17.95
C ILE A 96 -6.96 16.75 -17.26
N THR A 97 -6.35 15.60 -17.52
CA THR A 97 -6.63 14.35 -16.81
C THR A 97 -5.68 14.19 -15.62
N LEU A 98 -6.25 14.24 -14.42
CA LEU A 98 -5.49 14.20 -13.18
C LEU A 98 -4.91 12.83 -12.83
N THR A 99 -5.56 11.74 -13.27
CA THR A 99 -5.22 10.37 -12.88
C THR A 99 -3.75 10.03 -13.12
N LYS A 100 -3.25 10.36 -14.33
CA LYS A 100 -1.86 10.06 -14.69
C LYS A 100 -0.87 10.91 -13.89
N ILE A 101 -1.16 12.21 -13.76
CA ILE A 101 -0.29 13.15 -13.05
C ILE A 101 -0.11 12.73 -11.59
N PHE A 102 -1.20 12.39 -10.91
CA PHE A 102 -1.11 11.95 -9.52
C PHE A 102 -0.44 10.59 -9.38
N SER A 103 -0.71 9.63 -10.28
CA SER A 103 -0.06 8.32 -10.23
C SER A 103 1.46 8.45 -10.39
N ASP A 104 1.91 9.14 -11.44
CA ASP A 104 3.34 9.35 -11.73
C ASP A 104 4.05 10.06 -10.56
N LYS A 105 3.37 11.04 -9.94
CA LYS A 105 3.94 11.84 -8.85
C LYS A 105 3.97 11.10 -7.52
N VAL A 106 2.95 10.29 -7.22
CA VAL A 106 2.95 9.41 -6.04
C VAL A 106 4.05 8.36 -6.15
N ASP A 107 4.22 7.77 -7.34
CA ASP A 107 5.24 6.74 -7.57
C ASP A 107 6.65 7.33 -7.45
N SER A 108 6.85 8.57 -7.91
CA SER A 108 8.14 9.28 -7.82
C SER A 108 8.61 9.49 -6.37
N VAL A 109 7.71 9.61 -5.40
CA VAL A 109 8.07 9.74 -3.97
C VAL A 109 8.85 8.53 -3.48
N PHE A 110 8.52 7.33 -3.98
CA PHE A 110 9.20 6.09 -3.60
C PHE A 110 10.34 5.70 -4.54
N CYS A 111 10.28 6.09 -5.82
CA CYS A 111 11.24 5.67 -6.84
C CYS A 111 12.51 6.55 -6.91
N CYS A 112 12.43 7.81 -6.50
CA CYS A 112 13.52 8.79 -6.67
C CYS A 112 14.36 9.03 -5.40
N GLN A 113 14.27 8.15 -4.40
CA GLN A 113 15.14 8.17 -3.20
C GLN A 113 16.37 7.28 -3.35
#